data_AF-A0A0G0BG59-F1
#
_entry.id   AF-A0A0G0BG59-F1
#
_cell.length_a   1.000
_cell.length_b   1.000
_cell.length_c   1.000
_cell.angle_alpha   90.00
_cell.angle_beta   90.00
_cell.angle_gamma   90.00
#
_symmetry.space_group_name_H-M   'P 1'
#
loop_
_entity.id
_entity.type
_entity.pdbx_description
1 polymer ?
#
loop_
_entity_poly.entity_id
_entity_poly.type
_entity_poly.pdbx_seq_one_letter_code
_entity_poly.pdbx_strand_id
1 'polypeptide(L)'
;MININKLFKDSWQIYIKQFKTLVLITILTFLPIAIFQILAGFYKNNFVLENFSGSGIEFGLIALIVLAIFISWVGKGALIKNINDNKGIRKSLDYAWHNLASIVWIDILTSIIVIIGFILFIIPGILFSIWYAFSLMVLILENKKGWQALKQSRELTQGKWWGIFERLAILYIIIIVVNILLSRADSLINGSQILTDVVFTVIMVLFTPFIFAYTYTIYKSLKGGAKNE
;
A
#
# COMPACT_ATOMS: atom_id res chain seq x y z
N MET A 1 15.25 5.03 -21.76
CA MET A 1 14.77 4.31 -20.55
C MET A 1 15.33 4.99 -19.30
N ILE A 2 14.50 5.18 -18.27
CA ILE A 2 14.94 5.85 -17.03
C ILE A 2 15.72 4.84 -16.19
N ASN A 3 16.97 5.16 -15.88
CA ASN A 3 17.90 4.29 -15.15
C ASN A 3 17.35 3.92 -13.75
N ILE A 4 17.29 2.63 -13.44
CA ILE A 4 16.76 2.12 -12.17
C ILE A 4 17.54 2.68 -10.96
N ASN A 5 18.86 2.88 -11.12
CA ASN A 5 19.71 3.45 -10.07
C ASN A 5 19.30 4.89 -9.75
N LYS A 6 18.85 5.65 -10.75
CA LYS A 6 18.35 7.01 -10.53
C LYS A 6 17.04 7.00 -9.75
N LEU A 7 16.09 6.14 -10.12
CA LEU A 7 14.82 6.01 -9.37
C LEU A 7 15.05 5.60 -7.92
N PHE A 8 15.93 4.61 -7.70
CA PHE A 8 16.27 4.17 -6.36
C PHE A 8 16.94 5.29 -5.56
N LYS A 9 17.89 6.02 -6.15
CA LYS A 9 18.55 7.15 -5.48
C LYS A 9 17.57 8.26 -5.13
N ASP A 10 16.69 8.63 -6.05
CA ASP A 10 15.71 9.70 -5.84
C ASP A 10 14.68 9.31 -4.76
N SER A 11 14.21 8.07 -4.79
CA SER A 11 13.27 7.56 -3.77
C SER A 11 13.92 7.39 -2.40
N TRP A 12 15.17 6.93 -2.36
CA TRP A 12 15.97 6.86 -1.14
C TRP A 12 16.15 8.24 -0.52
N GLN A 13 16.49 9.26 -1.33
CA GLN A 13 16.63 10.64 -0.88
C GLN A 13 15.33 11.20 -0.29
N ILE A 14 14.18 10.93 -0.92
CA ILE A 14 12.87 11.31 -0.38
C ILE A 14 12.65 10.63 0.98
N TYR A 15 12.91 9.32 1.06
CA TYR A 15 12.70 8.53 2.27
C TYR A 15 13.55 9.03 3.43
N ILE A 16 14.87 9.20 3.26
CA ILE A 16 15.75 9.67 4.34
C ILE A 16 15.45 11.10 4.76
N LYS A 17 15.12 12.00 3.81
CA LYS A 17 14.82 13.42 4.11
C LYS A 17 13.54 13.58 4.92
N GLN A 18 12.58 12.68 4.72
CA GLN A 18 11.26 12.73 5.37
C GLN A 18 11.05 11.55 6.35
N PHE A 19 12.12 10.84 6.73
CA PHE A 19 12.06 9.53 7.39
C PHE A 19 11.10 9.52 8.57
N LYS A 20 11.30 10.45 9.52
CA LYS A 20 10.47 10.56 10.73
C LYS A 20 8.98 10.75 10.38
N THR A 21 8.67 11.66 9.46
CA THR A 21 7.30 11.98 9.07
C THR A 21 6.62 10.79 8.40
N LEU A 22 7.31 10.14 7.45
CA LEU A 22 6.72 9.03 6.71
C LEU A 22 6.56 7.78 7.57
N VAL A 23 7.57 7.47 8.40
CA VAL A 23 7.52 6.33 9.34
C VAL A 23 6.42 6.53 10.37
N LEU A 24 6.21 7.75 10.88
CA LEU A 24 5.12 8.03 11.80
C LEU A 24 3.74 7.86 11.14
N ILE A 25 3.56 8.28 9.87
CA ILE A 25 2.32 8.02 9.14
C ILE A 25 2.07 6.52 9.02
N THR A 26 3.09 5.72 8.68
CA THR A 26 2.94 4.26 8.61
C THR A 26 2.72 3.61 9.96
N ILE A 27 3.37 4.04 11.04
CA ILE A 27 3.09 3.55 12.39
C ILE A 27 1.61 3.76 12.71
N LEU A 28 1.08 4.98 12.51
CA LEU A 28 -0.34 5.27 12.73
C LEU A 28 -1.25 4.40 11.85
N THR A 29 -0.77 4.01 10.67
CA THR A 29 -1.52 3.16 9.74
C THR A 29 -1.55 1.70 10.16
N PHE A 30 -0.41 1.15 10.58
CA PHE A 30 -0.24 -0.26 10.91
C PHE A 30 -0.52 -0.59 12.39
N LEU A 31 -0.49 0.39 13.29
CA LEU A 31 -0.72 0.18 14.71
C LEU A 31 -2.08 -0.50 15.02
N PRO A 32 -3.22 -0.08 14.44
CA PRO A 32 -4.49 -0.75 14.66
C PRO A 32 -4.49 -2.19 14.14
N ILE A 33 -3.81 -2.45 13.02
CA ILE A 33 -3.65 -3.78 12.43
C ILE A 33 -2.84 -4.68 13.37
N ALA A 34 -1.73 -4.17 13.90
CA ALA A 34 -0.89 -4.91 14.85
C ALA A 34 -1.66 -5.24 16.14
N ILE A 35 -2.40 -4.27 16.70
CA ILE A 35 -3.26 -4.49 17.87
C ILE A 35 -4.31 -5.56 17.57
N PHE A 36 -4.98 -5.47 16.42
CA PHE A 36 -5.95 -6.47 15.98
C PHE A 36 -5.33 -7.87 15.88
N GLN A 37 -4.17 -8.02 15.23
CA GLN A 37 -3.47 -9.30 15.09
C GLN A 37 -3.13 -9.91 16.45
N ILE A 38 -2.62 -9.11 17.37
CA ILE A 38 -2.29 -9.55 18.73
C ILE A 38 -3.55 -10.03 19.45
N LEU A 39 -4.62 -9.21 19.46
CA LEU A 39 -5.88 -9.56 20.11
C LEU A 39 -6.53 -10.82 19.50
N ALA A 40 -6.54 -10.93 18.18
CA ALA A 40 -7.07 -12.09 17.46
C ALA A 40 -6.25 -13.36 17.75
N GLY A 41 -4.92 -13.26 17.82
CA GLY A 41 -4.03 -14.36 18.18
C GLY A 41 -4.25 -14.84 19.62
N PHE A 42 -4.37 -13.92 20.57
CA PHE A 42 -4.72 -14.25 21.95
C PHE A 42 -6.10 -14.91 22.05
N TYR A 43 -7.09 -14.42 21.31
CA TYR A 43 -8.42 -15.01 21.29
C TYR A 43 -8.37 -16.46 20.78
N LYS A 44 -7.73 -16.71 19.63
CA LYS A 44 -7.60 -18.03 19.03
C LYS A 44 -6.91 -19.06 19.94
N ASN A 45 -5.87 -18.65 20.68
CA ASN A 45 -5.07 -19.57 21.48
C ASN A 45 -5.68 -19.91 22.85
N ASN A 46 -6.48 -19.01 23.43
CA ASN A 46 -7.05 -19.20 24.77
C ASN A 46 -8.50 -19.70 24.75
N PHE A 47 -9.22 -19.51 23.64
CA PHE A 47 -10.62 -19.89 23.51
C PHE A 47 -10.75 -20.92 22.38
N VAL A 48 -10.69 -22.20 22.76
CA VAL A 48 -10.90 -23.34 21.86
C VAL A 48 -12.27 -23.21 21.17
N LEU A 49 -12.27 -23.17 19.84
CA LEU A 49 -13.40 -22.96 18.92
C LEU A 49 -14.44 -24.10 18.92
N GLU A 50 -14.71 -24.77 20.04
CA GLU A 50 -15.66 -25.89 20.02
C GLU A 50 -17.10 -25.50 20.34
N ASN A 51 -17.37 -24.35 20.99
CA ASN A 51 -18.76 -23.98 21.29
C ASN A 51 -18.96 -22.46 21.45
N PHE A 52 -19.00 -21.68 20.37
CA PHE A 52 -19.58 -20.33 20.48
C PHE A 52 -20.38 -19.92 19.25
N SER A 53 -21.67 -20.21 19.30
CA SER A 53 -22.71 -19.47 18.60
C SER A 53 -23.02 -18.17 19.38
N GLY A 54 -22.44 -17.01 19.01
CA GLY A 54 -22.96 -15.71 19.49
C GLY A 54 -21.99 -14.54 19.67
N SER A 55 -21.85 -13.73 18.60
CA SER A 55 -22.41 -12.36 18.47
C SER A 55 -21.82 -11.16 19.22
N GLY A 56 -20.76 -11.27 20.02
CA GLY A 56 -20.09 -10.10 20.62
C GLY A 56 -18.68 -9.83 20.08
N ILE A 57 -17.80 -10.80 20.28
CA ILE A 57 -16.37 -10.71 19.97
C ILE A 57 -16.15 -10.64 18.45
N GLU A 58 -16.89 -11.45 17.68
CA GLU A 58 -16.81 -11.45 16.22
C GLU A 58 -17.17 -10.08 15.63
N PHE A 59 -18.21 -9.43 16.14
CA PHE A 59 -18.57 -8.07 15.73
C PHE A 59 -17.49 -7.05 16.11
N GLY A 60 -16.88 -7.20 17.29
CA GLY A 60 -15.73 -6.38 17.70
C GLY A 60 -14.52 -6.54 16.77
N LEU A 61 -14.18 -7.78 16.40
CA LEU A 61 -13.11 -8.08 15.46
C LEU A 61 -13.40 -7.54 14.06
N ILE A 62 -14.64 -7.69 13.57
CA ILE A 62 -15.08 -7.10 12.29
C ILE A 62 -14.98 -5.57 12.33
N ALA A 63 -15.44 -4.94 13.40
CA ALA A 63 -15.34 -3.49 13.56
C ALA A 63 -13.89 -3.00 13.55
N LEU A 64 -12.97 -3.74 14.18
CA LEU A 64 -11.53 -3.45 14.16
C LEU A 64 -10.93 -3.61 12.75
N ILE A 65 -11.33 -4.64 12.01
CA ILE A 65 -10.90 -4.84 10.61
C ILE A 65 -11.38 -3.68 9.75
N VAL A 66 -12.66 -3.31 9.86
CA VAL A 66 -13.22 -2.18 9.12
C VAL A 66 -12.46 -0.90 9.44
N LEU A 67 -12.23 -0.62 10.72
CA LEU A 67 -11.45 0.54 11.16
C LEU A 67 -10.02 0.52 10.58
N ALA A 68 -9.35 -0.62 10.59
CA ALA A 68 -8.01 -0.78 10.03
C ALA A 68 -7.99 -0.51 8.50
N ILE A 69 -9.00 -0.96 7.76
CA ILE A 69 -9.15 -0.67 6.34
C ILE A 69 -9.31 0.84 6.11
N PHE A 70 -10.19 1.50 6.88
CA PHE A 70 -10.38 2.95 6.80
C PHE A 70 -9.09 3.73 7.06
N ILE A 71 -8.36 3.35 8.12
CA ILE A 71 -7.08 3.96 8.48
C ILE A 71 -6.03 3.72 7.38
N SER A 72 -6.05 2.56 6.72
CA SER A 72 -5.15 2.27 5.60
C SER A 72 -5.35 3.22 4.42
N TRP A 73 -6.61 3.57 4.08
CA TRP A 73 -6.90 4.52 3.00
C TRP A 73 -6.40 5.94 3.34
N VAL A 74 -6.63 6.39 4.58
CA VAL A 74 -6.10 7.68 5.06
C VAL A 74 -4.57 7.68 5.01
N GLY A 75 -3.93 6.60 5.48
CA GLY A 75 -2.48 6.43 5.46
C GLY A 75 -1.89 6.50 4.05
N LYS A 76 -2.47 5.78 3.08
CA LYS A 76 -2.06 5.82 1.67
C LYS A 76 -2.12 7.26 1.11
N GLY A 77 -3.23 7.96 1.35
CA GLY A 77 -3.40 9.34 0.93
C GLY A 77 -2.40 10.30 1.55
N ALA A 78 -2.18 10.19 2.86
CA ALA A 78 -1.27 11.02 3.61
C ALA A 78 0.20 10.80 3.20
N LEU A 79 0.60 9.56 2.93
CA LEU A 79 1.94 9.24 2.43
C LEU A 79 2.21 9.92 1.09
N ILE A 80 1.34 9.73 0.11
CA ILE A 80 1.51 10.33 -1.23
C ILE A 80 1.53 11.86 -1.13
N LYS A 81 0.64 12.44 -0.32
CA LYS A 81 0.56 13.87 -0.09
C LYS A 81 1.85 14.43 0.50
N ASN A 82 2.33 13.80 1.59
CA ASN A 82 3.54 14.25 2.27
C ASN A 82 4.79 14.07 1.41
N ILE A 83 4.91 12.95 0.68
CA ILE A 83 6.01 12.70 -0.25
C ILE A 83 6.11 13.85 -1.26
N ASN A 84 4.98 14.37 -1.72
CA ASN A 84 4.95 15.41 -2.74
C ASN A 84 5.27 16.81 -2.21
N ASP A 85 4.68 17.23 -1.09
CA ASP A 85 4.78 18.62 -0.62
C ASP A 85 5.55 18.82 0.70
N ASN A 86 5.87 17.73 1.40
CA ASN A 86 6.60 17.68 2.66
C ASN A 86 6.05 18.67 3.71
N LYS A 87 4.73 18.81 3.79
CA LYS A 87 4.07 19.74 4.72
C LYS A 87 3.83 19.18 6.13
N GLY A 88 4.29 17.96 6.40
CA GLY A 88 4.21 17.31 7.70
C GLY A 88 2.97 16.45 7.89
N ILE A 89 2.97 15.68 8.98
CA ILE A 89 1.98 14.63 9.28
C ILE A 89 0.57 15.19 9.35
N ARG A 90 0.35 16.26 10.14
CA ARG A 90 -0.99 16.82 10.39
C ARG A 90 -1.67 17.27 9.11
N LYS A 91 -0.99 18.07 8.27
CA LYS A 91 -1.55 18.56 7.01
C LYS A 91 -1.82 17.43 6.01
N SER A 92 -1.02 16.38 6.04
CA SER A 92 -1.16 15.24 5.14
C SER A 92 -2.31 14.33 5.55
N LEU A 93 -2.47 14.06 6.84
CA LEU A 93 -3.62 13.34 7.39
C LEU A 93 -4.92 14.12 7.21
N ASP A 94 -4.89 15.43 7.47
CA ASP A 94 -6.04 16.32 7.27
C ASP A 94 -6.51 16.32 5.81
N TYR A 95 -5.57 16.42 4.86
CA TYR A 95 -5.90 16.30 3.44
C TYR A 95 -6.50 14.93 3.10
N ALA A 96 -5.90 13.84 3.59
CA ALA A 96 -6.36 12.49 3.31
C ALA A 96 -7.75 12.22 3.91
N TRP A 97 -8.04 12.76 5.09
CA TRP A 97 -9.35 12.69 5.72
C TRP A 97 -10.43 13.40 4.90
N HIS A 98 -10.17 14.65 4.50
CA HIS A 98 -11.12 15.43 3.68
C HIS A 98 -11.31 14.87 2.27
N ASN A 99 -10.35 14.09 1.75
CA ASN A 99 -10.43 13.46 0.43
C ASN A 99 -10.70 11.95 0.51
N LEU A 100 -11.06 11.42 1.69
CA LEU A 100 -11.20 9.99 1.93
C LEU A 100 -12.18 9.36 0.95
N ALA A 101 -13.37 9.95 0.75
CA ALA A 101 -14.35 9.43 -0.19
C ALA A 101 -13.79 9.28 -1.62
N SER A 102 -12.98 10.24 -2.09
CA SER A 102 -12.36 10.17 -3.42
C SER A 102 -11.25 9.12 -3.48
N ILE A 103 -10.45 8.98 -2.41
CA ILE A 103 -9.41 7.95 -2.29
C ILE A 103 -10.04 6.56 -2.32
N VAL A 104 -11.05 6.33 -1.49
CA VAL A 104 -11.79 5.06 -1.39
C VAL A 104 -12.44 4.71 -2.72
N TRP A 105 -13.09 5.69 -3.36
CA TRP A 105 -13.74 5.47 -4.64
C TRP A 105 -12.77 5.01 -5.73
N ILE A 106 -11.57 5.62 -5.81
CA ILE A 106 -10.55 5.19 -6.77
C ILE A 106 -10.01 3.80 -6.44
N ASP A 107 -9.76 3.51 -5.16
CA ASP A 107 -9.25 2.21 -4.72
C ASP A 107 -10.25 1.09 -5.05
N ILE A 108 -11.55 1.32 -4.80
CA ILE A 108 -12.63 0.39 -5.13
C ILE A 108 -12.75 0.19 -6.64
N LEU A 109 -12.82 1.27 -7.43
CA LEU A 109 -12.91 1.18 -8.89
C LEU A 109 -11.73 0.41 -9.48
N THR A 110 -10.52 0.73 -9.02
CA THR A 110 -9.29 0.06 -9.46
C THR A 110 -9.33 -1.43 -9.09
N SER A 111 -9.72 -1.75 -7.85
CA SER A 111 -9.80 -3.13 -7.37
C SER A 111 -10.81 -3.95 -8.17
N ILE A 112 -11.99 -3.41 -8.44
CA ILE A 112 -13.03 -4.09 -9.24
C ILE A 112 -12.50 -4.41 -10.63
N ILE A 113 -11.89 -3.44 -11.32
CA ILE A 113 -11.37 -3.65 -12.67
C ILE A 113 -10.26 -4.70 -12.68
N VAL A 114 -9.34 -4.64 -11.72
CA VAL A 114 -8.25 -5.60 -11.59
C VAL A 114 -8.77 -7.01 -11.29
N ILE A 115 -9.74 -7.15 -10.38
CA ILE A 115 -10.38 -8.43 -10.06
C ILE A 115 -11.07 -9.00 -11.29
N ILE A 116 -11.87 -8.20 -12.03
CA ILE A 116 -12.49 -8.62 -13.28
C ILE A 116 -11.43 -9.08 -14.29
N GLY A 117 -10.32 -8.34 -14.39
CA GLY A 117 -9.16 -8.72 -15.20
C GLY A 117 -8.66 -10.11 -14.87
N PHE A 118 -8.41 -10.40 -13.59
CA PHE A 118 -7.94 -11.71 -13.12
C PHE A 118 -8.99 -12.83 -13.26
N ILE A 119 -10.28 -12.52 -13.12
CA ILE A 119 -11.37 -13.47 -13.37
C ILE A 119 -11.39 -13.89 -14.84
N LEU A 120 -11.15 -12.95 -15.75
CA LEU A 120 -11.06 -13.25 -17.18
C LEU A 120 -9.80 -14.08 -17.47
N PHE A 121 -8.61 -13.55 -17.13
CA PHE A 121 -7.32 -14.23 -17.30
C PHE A 121 -6.21 -13.56 -16.46
N ILE A 122 -5.12 -14.29 -16.20
CA ILE A 122 -3.96 -13.75 -15.46
C ILE A 122 -3.34 -12.53 -16.17
N ILE A 123 -3.17 -12.59 -17.49
CA ILE A 123 -2.49 -11.52 -18.27
C ILE A 123 -3.28 -10.20 -18.22
N PRO A 124 -4.61 -10.15 -18.51
CA PRO A 124 -5.43 -8.96 -18.33
C PRO A 124 -5.43 -8.41 -16.91
N GLY A 125 -5.47 -9.27 -15.88
CA GLY A 125 -5.38 -8.85 -14.47
C GLY A 125 -4.09 -8.08 -14.18
N ILE A 126 -2.94 -8.62 -14.62
CA ILE A 126 -1.64 -7.95 -14.50
C ILE A 126 -1.64 -6.63 -15.28
N LEU A 127 -2.13 -6.62 -16.52
CA LEU A 127 -2.14 -5.42 -17.35
C LEU A 127 -2.96 -4.29 -16.72
N PHE A 128 -4.15 -4.59 -16.19
CA PHE A 128 -4.98 -3.61 -15.51
C PHE A 128 -4.35 -3.12 -14.21
N SER A 129 -3.69 -4.00 -13.45
CA SER A 129 -2.98 -3.59 -12.23
C SER A 129 -1.90 -2.54 -12.52
N ILE A 130 -1.18 -2.70 -13.64
CA ILE A 130 -0.16 -1.75 -14.09
C ILE A 130 -0.81 -0.47 -14.60
N TRP A 131 -1.86 -0.56 -15.42
CA TRP A 131 -2.53 0.60 -15.99
C TRP A 131 -3.09 1.55 -14.94
N TYR A 132 -3.58 1.00 -13.84
CA TYR A 132 -4.24 1.77 -12.79
C TYR A 132 -3.39 1.98 -11.53
N ALA A 133 -2.14 1.51 -11.52
CA ALA A 133 -1.21 1.65 -10.39
C ALA A 133 -1.00 3.11 -9.92
N PHE A 134 -1.14 4.09 -10.82
CA PHE A 134 -0.92 5.50 -10.53
C PHE A 134 -2.21 6.31 -10.35
N SER A 135 -3.39 5.68 -10.39
CA SER A 135 -4.68 6.38 -10.29
C SER A 135 -4.79 7.22 -9.02
N LEU A 136 -4.31 6.71 -7.89
CA LEU A 136 -4.30 7.43 -6.62
C LEU A 136 -3.32 8.62 -6.63
N MET A 137 -2.18 8.50 -7.30
CA MET A 137 -1.23 9.61 -7.47
C MET A 137 -1.82 10.69 -8.37
N VAL A 138 -2.50 10.32 -9.44
CA VAL A 138 -3.21 11.28 -10.29
C VAL A 138 -4.26 12.05 -9.49
N LEU A 139 -5.03 11.37 -8.62
CA LEU A 139 -5.97 12.05 -7.73
C LEU A 139 -5.29 13.08 -6.84
N ILE A 140 -4.25 12.67 -6.13
CA ILE A 140 -3.67 13.50 -5.08
C ILE A 140 -2.81 14.64 -5.66
N LEU A 141 -2.15 14.38 -6.79
CA LEU A 141 -1.17 15.29 -7.39
C LEU A 141 -1.77 16.16 -8.49
N GLU A 142 -2.85 15.71 -9.14
CA GLU A 142 -3.52 16.44 -10.22
C GLU A 142 -4.97 16.81 -9.89
N ASN A 143 -5.48 16.40 -8.73
CA ASN A 143 -6.84 16.69 -8.29
C ASN A 143 -7.95 16.13 -9.23
N LYS A 144 -7.61 15.14 -10.06
CA LYS A 144 -8.56 14.44 -10.96
C LYS A 144 -9.27 13.32 -10.19
N LYS A 145 -10.60 13.25 -10.28
CA LYS A 145 -11.41 12.30 -9.50
C LYS A 145 -12.03 11.20 -10.36
N GLY A 146 -12.33 10.07 -9.74
CA GLY A 146 -13.07 8.96 -10.36
C GLY A 146 -12.44 8.48 -11.67
N TRP A 147 -13.25 8.37 -12.72
CA TRP A 147 -12.81 7.83 -14.01
C TRP A 147 -11.71 8.65 -14.69
N GLN A 148 -11.68 9.98 -14.48
CA GLN A 148 -10.64 10.83 -15.06
C GLN A 148 -9.25 10.47 -14.52
N ALA A 149 -9.16 10.07 -13.25
CA ALA A 149 -7.91 9.63 -12.65
C ALA A 149 -7.42 8.30 -13.26
N LEU A 150 -8.34 7.35 -13.44
CA LEU A 150 -8.06 6.05 -14.04
C LEU A 150 -7.63 6.19 -15.51
N LYS A 151 -8.34 7.01 -16.29
CA LYS A 151 -8.00 7.30 -17.69
C LYS A 151 -6.59 7.89 -17.80
N GLN A 152 -6.28 8.89 -16.99
CA GLN A 152 -4.95 9.51 -16.98
C GLN A 152 -3.85 8.53 -16.55
N SER A 153 -4.11 7.67 -15.55
CA SER A 153 -3.16 6.62 -15.15
C SER A 153 -2.89 5.66 -16.32
N ARG A 154 -3.93 5.24 -17.04
CA ARG A 154 -3.78 4.39 -18.22
C ARG A 154 -2.96 5.07 -19.32
N GLU A 155 -3.23 6.34 -19.61
CA GLU A 155 -2.46 7.11 -20.60
C GLU A 155 -0.97 7.22 -20.22
N LEU A 156 -0.66 7.39 -18.92
CA LEU A 156 0.73 7.45 -18.43
C LEU A 156 1.49 6.13 -18.56
N THR A 157 0.76 5.00 -18.62
CA THR A 157 1.34 3.65 -18.59
C THR A 157 1.27 2.92 -19.92
N GLN A 158 0.40 3.39 -20.84
CA GLN A 158 0.24 2.82 -22.17
C GLN A 158 1.56 2.88 -22.94
N GLY A 159 1.91 1.77 -23.60
CA GLY A 159 3.18 1.61 -24.33
C GLY A 159 4.43 1.42 -23.45
N LYS A 160 4.33 1.60 -22.12
CA LYS A 160 5.46 1.51 -21.17
C LYS A 160 5.24 0.46 -20.07
N TRP A 161 4.23 -0.41 -20.24
CA TRP A 161 3.76 -1.34 -19.21
C TRP A 161 4.82 -2.35 -18.75
N TRP A 162 5.64 -2.91 -19.66
CA TRP A 162 6.66 -3.90 -19.31
C TRP A 162 7.73 -3.33 -18.35
N GLY A 163 8.21 -2.11 -18.65
CA GLY A 163 9.18 -1.43 -17.80
C GLY A 163 8.61 -0.97 -16.45
N ILE A 164 7.29 -0.81 -16.34
CA ILE A 164 6.63 -0.54 -15.06
C ILE A 164 6.44 -1.85 -14.28
N PHE A 165 6.03 -2.91 -14.98
CA PHE A 165 5.84 -4.24 -14.42
C PHE A 165 7.10 -4.73 -13.73
N GLU A 166 8.24 -4.75 -14.42
CA GLU A 166 9.51 -5.24 -13.84
C GLU A 166 9.86 -4.48 -12.55
N ARG A 167 9.64 -3.16 -12.52
CA ARG A 167 10.01 -2.28 -11.39
C ARG A 167 9.11 -2.49 -10.19
N LEU A 168 7.81 -2.66 -10.42
CA LEU A 168 6.85 -2.95 -9.35
C LEU A 168 6.99 -4.41 -8.89
N ALA A 169 7.21 -5.34 -9.81
CA ALA A 169 7.39 -6.77 -9.51
C ALA A 169 8.57 -6.99 -8.56
N ILE A 170 9.70 -6.29 -8.74
CA ILE A 170 10.85 -6.37 -7.82
C ILE A 170 10.44 -6.03 -6.37
N LEU A 171 9.64 -4.97 -6.17
CA LEU A 171 9.16 -4.61 -4.83
C LEU A 171 8.27 -5.69 -4.21
N TYR A 172 7.36 -6.26 -5.00
CA TYR A 172 6.50 -7.36 -4.55
C TYR A 172 7.29 -8.63 -4.25
N ILE A 173 8.28 -8.97 -5.08
CA ILE A 173 9.17 -10.12 -4.86
C ILE A 173 9.93 -9.96 -3.54
N ILE A 174 10.45 -8.77 -3.23
CA ILE A 174 11.14 -8.52 -1.94
C ILE A 174 10.20 -8.80 -0.76
N ILE A 175 8.96 -8.33 -0.81
CA ILE A 175 7.96 -8.56 0.25
C ILE A 175 7.68 -10.07 0.42
N ILE A 176 7.50 -10.79 -0.70
CA ILE A 176 7.26 -12.24 -0.69
C ILE A 176 8.45 -12.98 -0.09
N VAL A 177 9.67 -12.63 -0.50
CA VAL A 177 10.91 -13.25 0.00
C VAL A 177 11.04 -13.02 1.51
N VAL A 178 10.85 -11.78 1.98
CA VAL A 178 10.88 -11.47 3.42
C VAL A 178 9.85 -12.30 4.18
N ASN A 179 8.62 -12.39 3.68
CA ASN A 179 7.56 -13.17 4.32
C ASN A 179 7.90 -14.67 4.40
N ILE A 180 8.40 -15.25 3.29
CA ILE A 180 8.85 -16.65 3.24
C ILE A 180 9.99 -16.88 4.24
N LEU A 181 11.00 -16.01 4.25
CA LEU A 181 12.15 -16.15 5.15
C LEU A 181 11.75 -16.10 6.62
N LEU A 182 10.85 -15.19 6.99
CA LEU A 182 10.32 -15.10 8.36
C LEU A 182 9.50 -16.34 8.73
N SER A 183 8.62 -16.80 7.84
CA SER A 183 7.83 -18.03 8.07
C SER A 183 8.72 -19.27 8.21
N ARG A 184 9.80 -19.37 7.42
CA ARG A 184 10.77 -20.46 7.55
C ARG A 184 11.56 -20.36 8.84
N ALA A 185 12.01 -19.16 9.24
CA ALA A 185 12.70 -18.96 10.50
C ALA A 185 11.83 -19.38 11.71
N ASP A 186 10.56 -18.99 11.72
CA ASP A 186 9.56 -19.36 12.74
C ASP A 186 9.44 -20.89 12.89
N SER A 187 9.34 -21.59 11.75
CA SER A 187 9.24 -23.06 11.73
C SER A 187 10.49 -23.79 12.24
N LEU A 188 11.66 -23.16 12.18
CA LEU A 188 12.93 -23.78 12.62
C LEU A 188 13.16 -23.61 14.12
N ILE A 189 12.74 -22.49 14.70
CA ILE A 189 12.98 -22.16 16.10
C ILE A 189 11.76 -22.43 17.00
N ASN A 190 10.68 -22.99 16.44
CA ASN A 190 9.37 -23.10 17.07
C ASN A 190 8.95 -21.75 17.68
N GLY A 191 9.10 -20.69 16.89
CA GLY A 191 8.74 -19.33 17.29
C GLY A 191 7.24 -19.20 17.54
N SER A 192 6.84 -18.10 18.18
CA SER A 192 5.42 -17.77 18.26
C SER A 192 5.00 -17.06 16.98
N GLN A 193 3.89 -17.50 16.37
CA GLN A 193 3.31 -16.84 15.20
C GLN A 193 3.12 -15.33 15.42
N ILE A 194 2.74 -14.93 16.63
CA ILE A 194 2.60 -13.52 17.03
C ILE A 194 3.92 -12.76 16.90
N LEU A 195 5.05 -13.34 17.34
CA LEU A 195 6.36 -12.71 17.19
C LEU A 195 6.70 -12.51 15.71
N THR A 196 6.44 -13.52 14.88
CA THR A 196 6.69 -13.48 13.43
C THR A 196 5.85 -12.40 12.74
N ASP A 197 4.57 -12.27 13.11
CA ASP A 197 3.67 -11.23 12.59
C ASP A 197 4.10 -9.82 13.02
N VAL A 198 4.55 -9.66 14.27
CA VAL A 198 5.07 -8.38 14.78
C VAL A 198 6.35 -7.99 14.05
N VAL A 199 7.30 -8.92 13.86
CA VAL A 199 8.54 -8.66 13.12
C VAL A 199 8.24 -8.28 11.67
N PHE A 200 7.33 -8.99 11.00
CA PHE A 200 6.90 -8.65 9.65
C PHE A 200 6.29 -7.25 9.60
N THR A 201 5.43 -6.90 10.56
CA THR A 201 4.80 -5.58 10.63
C THR A 201 5.82 -4.46 10.83
N VAL A 202 6.83 -4.66 11.68
CA VAL A 202 7.92 -3.69 11.87
C VAL A 202 8.69 -3.45 10.57
N ILE A 203 9.01 -4.52 9.83
CA ILE A 203 9.67 -4.39 8.53
C ILE A 203 8.77 -3.61 7.55
N MET A 204 7.47 -3.93 7.50
CA MET A 204 6.53 -3.24 6.60
C MET A 204 6.33 -1.77 6.97
N VAL A 205 6.35 -1.42 8.25
CA VAL A 205 6.31 -0.01 8.71
C VAL A 205 7.50 0.77 8.17
N LEU A 206 8.69 0.16 8.12
CA LEU A 206 9.89 0.82 7.59
C LEU A 206 9.93 0.84 6.07
N PHE A 207 9.44 -0.22 5.42
CA PHE A 207 9.58 -0.42 3.98
C PHE A 207 8.45 0.23 3.16
N THR A 208 7.24 0.32 3.70
CA THR A 208 6.08 0.92 3.00
C THR A 208 6.33 2.35 2.54
N PRO A 209 6.89 3.27 3.36
CA PRO A 209 7.19 4.62 2.89
C PRO A 209 8.14 4.65 1.69
N PHE A 210 9.12 3.74 1.67
CA PHE A 210 10.07 3.62 0.57
C PHE A 210 9.36 3.15 -0.71
N ILE A 211 8.45 2.17 -0.61
CA ILE A 211 7.61 1.72 -1.74
C ILE A 211 6.82 2.90 -2.31
N PHE A 212 6.15 3.69 -1.47
CA PHE A 212 5.39 4.86 -1.95
C PHE A 212 6.29 5.93 -2.58
N ALA A 213 7.48 6.18 -2.01
CA ALA A 213 8.45 7.10 -2.60
C ALA A 213 8.95 6.60 -3.96
N TYR A 214 9.25 5.31 -4.08
CA TYR A 214 9.68 4.67 -5.32
C TYR A 214 8.60 4.75 -6.40
N THR A 215 7.37 4.34 -6.10
CA THR A 215 6.23 4.47 -7.02
C THR A 215 6.00 5.93 -7.43
N TYR A 216 6.19 6.88 -6.52
CA TYR A 216 6.07 8.31 -6.82
C TYR A 216 7.17 8.80 -7.77
N THR A 217 8.41 8.31 -7.62
CA THR A 217 9.47 8.61 -8.58
C THR A 217 9.18 8.02 -9.95
N ILE A 218 8.65 6.80 -10.05
CA ILE A 218 8.21 6.22 -11.33
C ILE A 218 7.14 7.11 -11.95
N TYR A 219 6.12 7.48 -11.20
CA TYR A 219 5.05 8.37 -11.67
C TYR A 219 5.60 9.69 -12.23
N LYS A 220 6.48 10.38 -11.48
CA LYS A 220 7.10 11.63 -11.96
C LYS A 220 7.93 11.41 -13.22
N SER A 221 8.60 10.27 -13.31
CA SER A 221 9.44 9.90 -14.45
C SER A 221 8.63 9.66 -15.73
N LEU A 222 7.46 9.01 -15.62
CA LEU A 222 6.53 8.80 -16.72
C LEU A 222 5.93 10.13 -17.20
N LYS A 223 5.52 10.98 -16.26
CA LYS A 223 4.94 12.30 -16.57
C LYS A 223 5.95 13.26 -17.19
N GLY A 224 7.21 13.25 -16.73
CA GLY A 224 8.28 14.05 -17.29
C GLY A 224 8.65 13.63 -18.72
N GLY A 225 8.59 12.33 -19.02
CA GLY A 225 8.77 11.81 -20.38
C GLY A 225 7.64 12.21 -21.34
N ALA A 226 6.39 12.27 -20.86
CA ALA A 226 5.22 12.63 -21.67
C ALA A 226 5.13 14.11 -22.08
N LYS A 227 5.99 14.99 -21.58
CA LYS A 227 6.08 16.39 -22.01
C LYS A 227 7.11 16.63 -23.13
N ASN A 228 7.90 15.62 -23.47
CA ASN A 228 9.01 15.72 -24.43
C ASN A 228 8.78 14.85 -25.68
N GLU A 229 7.55 14.37 -25.87
CA GLU A 229 7.03 13.71 -27.08
C GLU A 229 5.91 14.62 -27.65
#